data_AF-A0A354B6B0-F1
#
_entry.id   AF-A0A354B6B0-F1
#
_cell.length_a   1.000
_cell.length_b   1.000
_cell.length_c   1.000
_cell.angle_alpha   90.00
_cell.angle_beta   90.00
_cell.angle_gamma   90.00
#
_symmetry.space_group_name_H-M   'P 1'
#
loop_
_entity.id
_entity.type
_entity.pdbx_description
1 polymer ?
#
loop_
_entity_poly.entity_id
_entity_poly.type
_entity_poly.pdbx_seq_one_letter_code
_entity_poly.pdbx_strand_id
1 'polypeptide(L)'
;MDHPDNWISNTGRPIGGPTVVLDLDGVISDAGHRQHYLAAEASKNKDWTGFFHACVDDSVIAHGRALAASVSPAVCLVILT
;
A
#
# COMPACT_ATOMS: atom_id res chain seq x y z
N MET A 1 -5.87 24.54 -3.81
CA MET A 1 -5.24 23.24 -4.11
C MET A 1 -6.27 22.22 -3.69
N ASP A 2 -6.98 21.64 -4.65
CA ASP A 2 -8.00 20.64 -4.37
C ASP A 2 -7.29 19.30 -4.15
N HIS A 3 -7.34 18.81 -2.92
CA HIS A 3 -6.91 17.46 -2.61
C HIS A 3 -8.00 16.47 -3.03
N PRO A 4 -7.66 15.20 -3.29
CA PRO A 4 -8.66 14.15 -3.53
C PRO A 4 -9.70 14.09 -2.40
N ASP A 5 -10.98 13.85 -2.73
CA ASP A 5 -12.07 13.80 -1.74
C ASP A 5 -11.88 12.72 -0.65
N ASN A 6 -11.04 11.72 -0.94
CA ASN A 6 -10.68 10.66 0.00
C ASN A 6 -9.47 11.00 0.90
N TRP A 7 -8.91 12.21 0.81
CA TRP A 7 -7.89 12.68 1.73
C TRP A 7 -8.50 13.36 2.95
N ILE A 8 -8.12 12.88 4.13
CA ILE A 8 -8.45 13.50 5.41
C ILE A 8 -7.18 14.14 5.95
N SER A 9 -7.14 15.46 6.02
CA SER A 9 -6.02 16.18 6.64
C SER A 9 -6.04 15.98 8.15
N ASN A 10 -5.05 15.28 8.69
CA ASN A 10 -4.82 15.25 10.13
C ASN A 10 -4.00 16.49 10.53
N THR A 11 -4.65 17.50 11.09
CA THR A 11 -4.01 18.75 11.56
C THR A 11 -3.50 18.66 12.99
N GLY A 12 -3.76 17.55 13.68
CA GLY A 12 -3.24 17.31 15.03
C GLY A 12 -1.76 16.91 15.03
N ARG A 13 -1.05 17.21 16.11
CA ARG A 13 0.28 16.65 16.36
C ARG A 13 0.14 15.14 16.55
N PRO A 14 0.83 14.29 15.77
CA PRO A 14 0.79 12.84 15.99
C PRO A 14 1.28 12.54 17.41
N ILE A 15 0.49 11.76 18.16
CA ILE A 15 0.96 11.20 19.42
C ILE A 15 1.96 10.12 19.03
N GLY A 16 3.24 10.37 19.30
CA GLY A 16 4.31 9.43 18.97
C GLY A 16 4.18 8.13 19.78
N GLY A 17 4.71 7.03 19.22
CA GLY A 17 4.75 5.73 19.85
C GLY A 17 5.41 4.69 18.94
N PRO A 18 5.73 3.50 19.46
CA PRO A 18 6.23 2.40 18.64
C PRO A 18 5.29 2.14 17.45
N THR A 19 5.84 2.18 16.24
CA THR A 19 5.08 2.05 15.00
C THR A 19 5.86 1.18 14.02
N VAL A 20 5.15 0.26 13.37
CA VAL A 20 5.63 -0.49 12.22
C VAL A 20 4.87 0.00 10.99
N VAL A 21 5.62 0.35 9.95
CA VAL A 21 5.05 0.70 8.64
C VAL A 21 5.35 -0.44 7.68
N LEU A 22 4.32 -0.96 7.04
CA LEU A 22 4.44 -1.93 5.96
C LEU A 22 3.92 -1.28 4.67
N ASP A 23 4.64 -1.50 3.57
CA ASP A 23 4.09 -1.30 2.24
C ASP A 23 3.05 -2.40 1.93
N LEU A 24 2.24 -2.20 0.90
CA LEU A 24 1.21 -3.15 0.48
C LEU A 24 1.69 -4.01 -0.70
N ASP A 25 2.02 -3.36 -1.82
CA ASP A 25 2.24 -4.00 -3.12
C ASP A 25 3.59 -4.73 -3.17
N GLY A 26 3.58 -6.05 -3.26
CA GLY A 26 4.77 -6.90 -3.20
C GLY A 26 5.24 -7.23 -1.78
N VAL A 27 4.56 -6.72 -0.75
CA VAL A 27 4.84 -7.03 0.67
C VAL A 27 3.73 -7.89 1.27
N ILE A 28 2.49 -7.42 1.26
CA ILE A 28 1.31 -8.14 1.74
C ILE A 28 0.46 -8.62 0.56
N SER A 29 0.35 -7.80 -0.48
CA SER A 29 -0.44 -8.05 -1.69
C SER A 29 0.46 -8.51 -2.84
N ASP A 30 0.12 -9.63 -3.49
CA ASP A 30 0.84 -10.08 -4.68
C ASP A 30 0.37 -9.30 -5.91
N ALA A 31 1.00 -8.15 -6.13
CA ALA A 31 0.77 -7.27 -7.27
C ALA A 31 1.49 -7.74 -8.55
N GLY A 32 2.02 -8.97 -8.59
CA GLY A 32 2.81 -9.49 -9.70
C GLY A 32 2.04 -9.50 -11.02
N HIS A 33 0.78 -9.92 -11.00
CA HIS A 33 -0.04 -10.05 -12.21
C HIS A 33 -0.33 -8.70 -12.88
N ARG A 34 -0.32 -7.60 -12.13
CA ARG A 34 -0.57 -6.25 -12.64
C ARG A 34 0.69 -5.45 -13.00
N GLN A 35 1.90 -5.99 -12.82
CA GLN A 35 3.14 -5.30 -13.22
C GLN A 35 3.21 -4.97 -14.71
N HIS A 36 2.51 -5.73 -15.56
CA HIS A 36 2.48 -5.50 -17.01
C HIS A 36 1.91 -4.12 -17.40
N TYR A 37 1.02 -3.54 -16.59
CA TYR A 37 0.51 -2.17 -16.79
C TYR A 37 1.61 -1.11 -16.66
N LEU A 38 2.71 -1.43 -15.97
CA LEU A 38 3.82 -0.52 -15.69
C LEU A 38 5.08 -0.81 -16.52
N ALA A 39 5.04 -1.81 -17.40
CA ALA A 39 6.20 -2.30 -18.17
C ALA A 39 6.73 -1.31 -19.24
N ALA A 40 6.12 -0.13 -19.39
CA ALA A 40 6.54 0.87 -20.34
C ALA A 40 7.87 1.55 -19.95
N GLU A 41 8.78 1.74 -20.92
CA GLU A 41 10.10 2.35 -20.69
C GLU A 41 10.03 3.80 -20.21
N ALA A 42 9.01 4.55 -20.64
CA ALA A 42 8.76 5.92 -20.22
C ALA A 42 7.59 5.98 -19.23
N SER A 43 7.75 6.74 -18.14
CA SER A 43 6.74 6.89 -17.08
C SER A 43 5.38 7.40 -17.58
N LYS A 44 5.36 8.17 -18.67
CA LYS A 44 4.13 8.72 -19.28
C LYS A 44 3.24 7.66 -19.93
N ASN A 45 3.78 6.47 -20.20
CA ASN A 45 3.10 5.39 -20.87
C ASN A 45 2.71 4.25 -19.90
N LYS A 46 2.92 4.44 -18.60
CA LYS A 46 2.46 3.50 -17.57
C LYS A 46 0.97 3.67 -17.33
N ASP A 47 0.22 2.58 -17.37
CA ASP A 47 -1.21 2.59 -17.07
C ASP A 47 -1.44 2.40 -15.58
N TRP A 48 -1.30 3.50 -14.82
CA TRP A 48 -1.58 3.49 -13.39
C TRP A 48 -3.05 3.20 -13.07
N THR A 49 -3.98 3.59 -13.94
CA THR A 49 -5.41 3.36 -13.70
C THR A 49 -5.72 1.87 -13.78
N GLY A 50 -5.25 1.20 -14.83
CA GLY A 50 -5.33 -0.26 -14.98
C GLY A 50 -4.61 -0.99 -13.85
N PHE A 51 -3.41 -0.53 -13.48
CA PHE A 51 -2.66 -1.09 -12.36
C PHE A 51 -3.46 -1.08 -11.04
N PHE A 52 -4.06 0.06 -10.67
CA PHE A 52 -4.82 0.14 -9.41
C PHE A 52 -6.18 -0.56 -9.49
N HIS A 53 -6.88 -0.54 -10.63
CA HIS A 53 -8.16 -1.26 -10.78
C HIS A 53 -8.01 -2.77 -10.69
N ALA A 54 -6.87 -3.32 -11.12
CA ALA A 54 -6.62 -4.75 -11.09
C ALA A 54 -6.29 -5.30 -9.69
N CYS A 55 -6.13 -4.46 -8.66
CA CYS A 55 -5.71 -4.90 -7.32
C CYS A 55 -6.70 -5.85 -6.62
N VAL A 56 -7.96 -5.87 -7.05
CA VAL A 56 -9.00 -6.75 -6.50
C VAL A 56 -8.71 -8.24 -6.71
N ASP A 57 -7.83 -8.56 -7.66
CA ASP A 57 -7.43 -9.93 -8.00
C ASP A 57 -6.09 -10.35 -7.35
N ASP A 58 -5.46 -9.46 -6.56
CA ASP A 58 -4.21 -9.76 -5.86
C ASP A 58 -4.40 -10.89 -4.84
N SER A 59 -3.48 -11.85 -4.84
CA SER A 59 -3.41 -12.86 -3.77
C SER A 59 -2.66 -12.34 -2.55
N VAL A 60 -2.88 -12.92 -1.37
CA VAL A 60 -2.14 -12.53 -0.15
C VAL A 60 -0.79 -13.24 -0.11
N ILE A 61 0.29 -12.46 0.04
CA ILE A 61 1.63 -12.97 0.33
C ILE A 61 1.65 -13.50 1.77
N ALA A 62 1.73 -14.83 1.92
CA ALA A 62 1.63 -15.51 3.21
C ALA A 62 2.63 -14.99 4.26
N HIS A 63 3.87 -14.71 3.85
CA HIS A 63 4.92 -14.19 4.72
C HIS A 63 4.63 -12.75 5.17
N GLY A 64 4.11 -11.90 4.27
CA GLY A 64 3.69 -10.54 4.62
C GLY A 64 2.56 -10.53 5.63
N ARG A 65 1.56 -11.39 5.42
CA ARG A 65 0.48 -11.60 6.41
C ARG A 65 1.01 -12.08 7.75
N ALA A 66 1.93 -13.04 7.77
CA ALA A 66 2.52 -13.55 9.01
C ALA A 66 3.31 -12.46 9.75
N LEU A 67 4.06 -11.63 9.01
CA LEU A 67 4.76 -10.47 9.58
C LEU A 67 3.77 -9.48 10.20
N ALA A 68 2.73 -9.07 9.46
CA ALA A 68 1.70 -8.16 9.97
C ALA A 68 1.00 -8.73 11.23
N ALA A 69 0.68 -10.03 11.24
CA ALA A 69 0.07 -10.70 12.38
C ALA A 69 1.01 -10.86 13.59
N SER A 70 2.32 -10.78 13.38
CA SER A 70 3.31 -10.87 14.47
C SER A 70 3.51 -9.56 15.23
N VAL A 71 2.98 -8.45 14.70
CA VAL A 71 3.08 -7.14 15.35
C VAL A 71 2.26 -7.15 16.64
N SER A 72 2.92 -6.80 17.75
CA SER A 72 2.25 -6.69 19.05
C SER A 72 1.08 -5.71 18.98
N PRO A 73 -0.08 -6.02 19.60
CA PRO A 73 -1.21 -5.09 19.67
C PRO A 73 -0.89 -3.75 20.34
N ALA A 74 0.22 -3.66 21.08
CA ALA A 74 0.70 -2.41 21.69
C ALA A 74 1.48 -1.50 20.71
N VAL A 75 1.74 -1.97 19.49
CA VAL A 75 2.46 -1.25 18.44
C VAL A 75 1.47 -0.84 17.35
N CYS A 76 1.54 0.41 16.91
CA CYS A 76 0.72 0.86 15.79
C CYS A 76 1.21 0.21 14.49
N LEU A 77 0.34 -0.46 13.75
CA LEU A 77 0.62 -0.97 12.41
C LEU A 77 -0.02 -0.06 11.37
N VAL A 78 0.79 0.50 10.47
CA VAL A 78 0.34 1.37 9.39
C VAL A 78 0.67 0.72 8.06
N ILE A 79 -0.32 0.66 7.16
CA ILE A 79 -0.09 0.36 5.74
C ILE A 79 0.08 1.70 5.02
N LEU A 80 1.22 1.88 4.34
CA LEU A 80 1.52 3.07 3.55
C LEU A 80 1.93 2.64 2.15
N THR A 81 1.13 3.01 1.15
CA THR A 81 1.25 2.60 -0.26
C THR A 81 0.90 3.76 -1.19
#